data_AF-L5MEX7-F1
#
_entry.id   AF-L5MEX7-F1
#
_cell.length_a   1.000
_cell.length_b   1.000
_cell.length_c   1.000
_cell.angle_alpha   90.00
_cell.angle_beta   90.00
_cell.angle_gamma   90.00
#
_symmetry.space_group_name_H-M   'P 1'
#
loop_
_entity.id
_entity.type
_entity.pdbx_description
1 polymer ?
#
loop_
_entity_poly.entity_id
_entity_poly.type
_entity_poly.pdbx_seq_one_letter_code
_entity_poly.pdbx_strand_id
1 'polypeptide(L)'
;MQVVRFGFQVDDHQNKPIISPGRLVGLNVFSQFYVGGYSEYIPDFLPNGTDFKNGFQGCVFTIQVRTRNDGHFRRLGNPKAHPDAGRSVGQCDASPCSLMSCGNGGTCMDSGATVYCDCPTGWKGAFCTETVSTCDPEHDPPHHCGKGSTRGLLPYGYTCSCPLGTTGVHCEQGKAEFQLMLSTNLTKSVSFGKSKMKCM
;
A
#
# COMPACT_ATOMS: atom_id res chain seq x y z
N MET A 1 -43.85 -21.08 -20.59
CA MET A 1 -43.10 -20.80 -19.36
C MET A 1 -41.85 -20.01 -19.76
N GLN A 2 -41.78 -18.72 -19.42
CA GLN A 2 -40.65 -17.87 -19.83
C GLN A 2 -39.53 -18.02 -18.80
N VAL A 3 -38.33 -18.30 -19.29
CA VAL A 3 -37.16 -18.63 -18.47
C VAL A 3 -36.04 -17.65 -18.83
N VAL A 4 -35.29 -17.16 -17.84
CA VAL A 4 -34.14 -16.28 -18.13
C VAL A 4 -33.05 -17.12 -18.78
N ARG A 5 -32.67 -16.74 -20.00
CA ARG A 5 -31.51 -17.30 -20.72
C ARG A 5 -30.34 -16.35 -20.57
N PHE A 6 -29.26 -16.86 -20.02
CA PHE A 6 -27.96 -16.19 -20.01
C PHE A 6 -27.14 -16.74 -21.15
N GLY A 7 -26.44 -15.87 -21.87
CA GLY A 7 -25.47 -16.26 -22.88
C GLY A 7 -24.10 -15.77 -22.46
N PHE A 8 -23.10 -16.63 -22.60
CA PHE A 8 -21.70 -16.25 -22.44
C PHE A 8 -20.93 -16.64 -23.69
N GLN A 9 -20.19 -15.68 -24.23
CA GLN A 9 -19.36 -15.84 -25.40
C GLN A 9 -17.98 -15.25 -25.09
N VAL A 10 -16.94 -16.02 -25.42
CA VAL A 10 -15.55 -15.59 -25.35
C VAL A 10 -15.04 -15.65 -26.78
N ASP A 11 -14.57 -14.51 -27.28
CA ASP A 11 -14.07 -14.39 -28.64
C ASP A 11 -15.07 -14.91 -29.69
N ASP A 12 -14.58 -15.66 -30.69
CA ASP A 12 -15.39 -16.24 -31.77
C ASP A 12 -16.03 -17.60 -31.41
N HIS A 13 -16.14 -17.93 -30.12
CA HIS A 13 -16.75 -19.18 -29.71
C HIS A 13 -18.28 -19.08 -29.71
N GLN A 14 -18.95 -20.21 -29.96
CA GLN A 14 -20.41 -20.26 -29.88
C GLN A 14 -20.90 -19.92 -28.48
N ASN A 15 -21.92 -19.07 -28.44
CA ASN A 15 -22.61 -18.68 -27.21
C ASN A 15 -23.13 -19.92 -26.46
N LYS A 16 -22.72 -20.09 -25.21
CA LYS A 16 -23.21 -21.17 -24.35
C LYS A 16 -24.43 -20.67 -23.54
N PRO A 17 -25.66 -21.16 -23.83
CA PRO A 17 -26.84 -20.72 -23.11
C PRO A 17 -26.97 -21.43 -21.76
N ILE A 18 -27.22 -20.67 -20.70
CA ILE A 18 -27.55 -21.15 -19.36
C ILE A 18 -28.98 -20.71 -19.03
N ILE A 19 -29.76 -21.60 -18.44
CA ILE A 19 -31.18 -21.38 -18.12
C ILE A 19 -31.33 -21.35 -16.60
N SER A 20 -31.83 -20.25 -16.04
CA SER A 20 -32.11 -20.19 -14.60
C SER A 20 -33.39 -20.97 -14.26
N PRO A 21 -33.42 -21.75 -13.18
CA PRO A 21 -34.67 -22.36 -12.71
C PRO A 21 -35.66 -21.27 -12.27
N GLY A 22 -36.94 -21.45 -12.60
CA GLY A 22 -38.03 -20.58 -12.13
C GLY A 22 -38.90 -19.98 -13.23
N ARG A 23 -39.73 -19.01 -12.84
CA ARG A 23 -40.72 -18.32 -13.71
C ARG A 23 -40.38 -16.85 -13.99
N LEU A 24 -39.27 -16.36 -13.44
CA LEU A 24 -38.83 -14.98 -13.62
C LEU A 24 -38.29 -14.80 -15.04
N VAL A 25 -38.48 -13.59 -15.58
CA VAL A 25 -38.16 -13.22 -16.97
C VAL A 25 -37.12 -12.11 -17.08
N GLY A 26 -36.61 -11.66 -15.94
CA GLY A 26 -35.60 -10.63 -15.84
C GLY A 26 -34.97 -10.64 -14.45
N LEU A 27 -33.75 -10.13 -14.39
CA LEU A 27 -33.00 -9.93 -13.16
C LEU A 27 -33.11 -8.45 -12.78
N ASN A 28 -33.56 -8.17 -11.56
CA ASN A 28 -33.50 -6.82 -11.01
C ASN A 28 -32.33 -6.73 -10.03
N VAL A 29 -31.48 -5.73 -10.18
CA VAL A 29 -30.31 -5.49 -9.34
C VAL A 29 -30.41 -4.10 -8.73
N PHE A 30 -30.36 -4.03 -7.40
CA PHE A 30 -30.43 -2.78 -6.63
C PHE A 30 -29.05 -2.29 -6.14
N SER A 31 -28.01 -3.11 -6.33
CA SER A 31 -26.65 -2.83 -5.87
C SER A 31 -25.83 -2.10 -6.94
N GLN A 32 -24.74 -1.47 -6.49
CA GLN A 32 -23.72 -0.92 -7.39
C GLN A 32 -23.10 -2.03 -8.26
N PHE A 33 -22.71 -1.67 -9.48
CA PHE A 33 -22.06 -2.58 -10.42
C PHE A 33 -20.55 -2.52 -10.22
N TYR A 34 -19.98 -3.60 -9.70
CA TYR A 34 -18.55 -3.70 -9.43
C TYR A 34 -17.83 -4.39 -10.58
N VAL A 35 -16.65 -3.87 -10.93
CA VAL A 35 -15.78 -4.43 -11.96
C VAL A 35 -14.40 -4.62 -11.36
N GLY A 36 -13.85 -5.81 -11.54
CA GLY A 36 -12.49 -6.14 -11.11
C GLY A 36 -12.30 -6.41 -9.62
N GLY A 37 -13.28 -6.09 -8.75
CA GLY A 37 -13.23 -6.50 -7.36
C GLY A 37 -14.07 -5.62 -6.44
N TYR A 38 -13.92 -5.85 -5.13
CA TYR A 38 -14.55 -5.09 -4.06
C TYR A 38 -13.48 -4.35 -3.25
N SER A 39 -13.80 -3.14 -2.76
CA SER A 39 -12.85 -2.33 -1.97
C SER A 39 -12.58 -2.94 -0.59
N GLU A 40 -13.55 -3.66 -0.03
CA GLU A 40 -13.45 -4.37 1.24
C GLU A 40 -14.03 -5.77 1.06
N TYR A 41 -13.31 -6.78 1.55
CA TYR A 41 -13.80 -8.15 1.55
C TYR A 41 -14.84 -8.29 2.66
N ILE A 42 -16.10 -8.23 2.28
CA ILE A 42 -17.23 -8.48 3.19
C ILE A 42 -17.86 -9.81 2.76
N PRO A 43 -17.59 -10.91 3.49
CA PRO A 43 -18.02 -12.25 3.09
C PRO A 43 -19.53 -12.35 2.86
N ASP A 44 -20.32 -11.58 3.61
CA ASP A 44 -21.79 -11.61 3.57
C ASP A 44 -22.39 -11.13 2.23
N PHE A 45 -21.61 -10.39 1.43
CA PHE A 45 -22.04 -9.90 0.11
C PHE A 45 -21.56 -10.78 -1.05
N LEU A 46 -20.79 -11.85 -0.78
CA LEU A 46 -20.31 -12.76 -1.81
C LEU A 46 -21.27 -13.95 -2.00
N PRO A 47 -21.51 -14.38 -3.24
CA PRO A 47 -22.31 -15.58 -3.48
C PRO A 47 -21.63 -16.80 -2.87
N ASN A 48 -22.42 -17.69 -2.23
CA ASN A 48 -21.89 -18.94 -1.71
C ASN A 48 -21.21 -19.76 -2.83
N GLY A 49 -19.95 -20.16 -2.59
CA GLY A 49 -19.17 -20.96 -3.51
C GLY A 49 -18.20 -20.19 -4.41
N THR A 50 -18.04 -18.87 -4.23
CA THR A 50 -16.99 -18.11 -4.92
C THR A 50 -15.64 -18.19 -4.19
N ASP A 51 -14.57 -18.59 -4.88
CA ASP A 51 -13.18 -18.64 -4.35
C ASP A 51 -12.31 -17.48 -4.88
N PHE A 52 -12.87 -16.26 -4.92
CA PHE A 52 -12.12 -15.08 -5.34
C PHE A 52 -11.34 -14.51 -4.15
N LYS A 53 -10.05 -14.81 -4.07
CA LYS A 53 -9.15 -14.27 -3.03
C LYS A 53 -8.58 -12.91 -3.35
N ASN A 54 -8.44 -12.61 -4.64
CA ASN A 54 -7.85 -11.39 -5.16
C ASN A 54 -8.80 -10.74 -6.18
N GLY A 55 -8.69 -9.42 -6.31
CA GLY A 55 -9.30 -8.70 -7.43
C GLY A 55 -8.65 -9.09 -8.77
N PHE A 56 -9.33 -8.77 -9.86
CA PHE A 56 -8.80 -8.84 -11.21
C PHE A 56 -7.61 -7.90 -11.37
N GLN A 57 -6.53 -8.44 -11.92
CA GLN A 57 -5.34 -7.66 -12.30
C GLN A 57 -5.18 -7.69 -13.81
N GLY A 58 -5.31 -6.53 -14.43
CA GLY A 58 -5.20 -6.37 -15.88
C GLY A 58 -6.08 -5.25 -16.40
N CYS A 59 -6.31 -5.28 -17.70
CA CYS A 59 -7.00 -4.22 -18.42
C CYS A 59 -8.39 -4.66 -18.84
N VAL A 60 -9.39 -3.85 -18.48
CA VAL A 60 -10.76 -4.03 -18.95
C VAL A 60 -11.14 -2.85 -19.82
N PHE A 61 -11.38 -3.14 -21.10
CA PHE A 61 -11.80 -2.14 -22.07
C PHE A 61 -13.29 -2.28 -22.37
N THR A 62 -13.94 -1.16 -22.61
CA THR A 62 -15.30 -1.09 -23.18
C THR A 62 -16.35 -1.93 -22.44
N ILE A 63 -16.86 -1.40 -21.33
CA ILE A 63 -18.00 -2.01 -20.62
C ILE A 63 -19.29 -1.35 -21.08
N GLN A 64 -20.20 -2.17 -21.59
CA GLN A 64 -21.52 -1.73 -22.04
C GLN A 64 -22.61 -2.62 -21.46
N VAL A 65 -23.69 -1.99 -21.01
CA VAL A 65 -24.85 -2.68 -20.46
C VAL A 65 -26.07 -2.31 -21.27
N ARG A 66 -26.93 -3.30 -21.51
CA ARG A 66 -28.22 -3.12 -22.15
C ARG A 66 -29.30 -3.53 -21.16
N THR A 67 -30.23 -2.64 -20.86
CA THR A 67 -31.41 -2.98 -20.07
C THR A 67 -32.62 -3.18 -20.96
N ARG A 68 -33.64 -3.86 -20.42
CA ARG A 68 -34.91 -4.07 -21.11
C ARG A 68 -35.61 -2.75 -21.46
N ASN A 69 -35.47 -1.73 -20.61
CA ASN A 69 -36.19 -0.46 -20.75
C ASN A 69 -35.52 0.48 -21.76
N ASP A 70 -34.19 0.44 -21.87
CA ASP A 70 -33.45 1.37 -22.73
C ASP A 70 -33.30 0.86 -24.17
N GLY A 71 -33.35 -0.46 -24.39
CA GLY A 71 -33.27 -1.07 -25.71
C GLY A 71 -31.91 -0.98 -26.42
N HIS A 72 -30.99 -0.13 -25.95
CA HIS A 72 -29.65 0.10 -26.50
C HIS A 72 -28.54 -0.17 -25.47
N PHE A 73 -27.32 -0.41 -25.96
CA PHE A 73 -26.14 -0.52 -25.11
C PHE A 73 -25.68 0.85 -24.63
N ARG A 74 -25.40 0.98 -23.34
CA ARG A 74 -24.86 2.19 -22.72
C ARG A 74 -23.58 1.90 -21.97
N ARG A 75 -22.65 2.86 -22.01
CA ARG A 75 -21.48 2.87 -21.13
C ARG A 75 -21.92 3.23 -19.71
N LEU A 76 -21.35 2.54 -18.72
CA LEU A 76 -21.61 2.77 -17.30
C LEU A 76 -20.87 4.00 -16.77
N GLY A 77 -21.24 4.45 -15.57
CA GLY A 77 -20.60 5.57 -14.87
C GLY A 77 -21.27 6.93 -15.05
N ASN A 78 -21.00 7.85 -14.11
CA ASN A 78 -21.44 9.24 -14.19
C ASN A 78 -20.28 10.20 -13.85
N PRO A 79 -19.62 10.85 -14.84
CA PRO A 79 -19.96 10.89 -16.27
C PRO A 79 -19.75 9.55 -17.00
N LYS A 80 -20.39 9.37 -18.17
CA LYS A 80 -20.31 8.11 -18.94
C LYS A 80 -18.85 7.69 -19.14
N ALA A 81 -18.57 6.40 -18.94
CA ALA A 81 -17.25 5.78 -18.98
C ALA A 81 -16.29 6.15 -17.84
N HIS A 82 -16.76 6.82 -16.77
CA HIS A 82 -15.95 7.10 -15.59
C HIS A 82 -16.49 6.29 -14.39
N PRO A 83 -15.64 5.56 -13.66
CA PRO A 83 -16.08 4.84 -12.46
C PRO A 83 -16.47 5.84 -11.36
N ASP A 84 -17.56 5.54 -10.64
CA ASP A 84 -18.02 6.37 -9.51
C ASP A 84 -17.02 6.33 -8.33
N ALA A 85 -16.32 5.21 -8.16
CA ALA A 85 -15.20 5.03 -7.24
C ALA A 85 -14.31 3.84 -7.70
N GLY A 86 -13.05 3.82 -7.25
CA GLY A 86 -12.14 2.71 -7.51
C GLY A 86 -10.87 2.79 -6.67
N ARG A 87 -10.28 1.63 -6.39
CA ARG A 87 -8.94 1.51 -5.79
C ARG A 87 -8.03 0.84 -6.81
N SER A 88 -6.79 1.31 -6.87
CA SER A 88 -5.76 0.78 -7.76
C SER A 88 -6.16 0.78 -9.24
N VAL A 89 -6.87 1.81 -9.70
CA VAL A 89 -7.26 2.01 -11.10
C VAL A 89 -6.19 2.87 -11.79
N GLY A 90 -5.58 2.34 -12.86
CA GLY A 90 -4.56 3.00 -13.66
C GLY A 90 -4.87 2.99 -15.16
N GLN A 91 -4.02 3.62 -15.96
CA GLN A 91 -4.11 3.59 -17.43
C GLN A 91 -3.27 2.42 -17.96
N CYS A 92 -3.83 1.64 -18.88
CA CYS A 92 -3.19 0.41 -19.35
C CYS A 92 -2.06 0.63 -20.35
N ASP A 93 -2.17 1.65 -21.20
CA ASP A 93 -1.22 1.90 -22.29
C ASP A 93 -0.26 3.06 -21.98
N ALA A 94 -0.25 3.54 -20.73
CA ALA A 94 0.62 4.63 -20.30
C ALA A 94 1.22 4.30 -18.95
N SER A 95 2.54 4.16 -18.92
CA SER A 95 3.24 4.08 -17.64
C SER A 95 3.42 5.48 -17.05
N PRO A 96 3.13 5.70 -15.76
CA PRO A 96 3.43 6.96 -15.08
C PRO A 96 4.93 7.29 -15.14
N CYS A 97 5.79 6.28 -15.30
CA CYS A 97 7.23 6.44 -15.48
C CYS A 97 7.63 7.15 -16.78
N SER A 98 6.71 7.33 -17.73
CA SER A 98 6.97 8.17 -18.90
C SER A 98 6.85 9.67 -18.58
N LEU A 99 6.15 10.02 -17.50
CA LEU A 99 5.90 11.40 -17.06
C LEU A 99 6.73 11.80 -15.84
N MET A 100 7.23 10.81 -15.10
CA MET A 100 8.02 10.98 -13.89
C MET A 100 9.45 10.47 -14.09
N SER A 101 10.43 11.23 -13.62
CA SER A 101 11.84 10.84 -13.65
C SER A 101 12.39 10.80 -12.23
N CYS A 102 13.08 9.72 -11.88
CA CYS A 102 13.78 9.58 -10.62
C CYS A 102 15.17 10.23 -10.71
N GLY A 103 15.57 10.96 -9.67
CA GLY A 103 16.87 11.59 -9.57
C GLY A 103 17.99 10.60 -9.27
N ASN A 104 19.24 11.05 -9.46
CA ASN A 104 20.46 10.39 -8.98
C ASN A 104 20.62 8.90 -9.35
N GLY A 105 20.08 8.49 -10.50
CA GLY A 105 20.16 7.09 -10.96
C GLY A 105 19.09 6.17 -10.37
N GLY A 106 18.05 6.73 -9.76
CA GLY A 106 16.87 5.96 -9.32
C GLY A 106 16.10 5.35 -10.48
N THR A 107 15.43 4.23 -10.20
CA THR A 107 14.61 3.50 -11.17
C THR A 107 13.15 3.75 -10.88
N CYS A 108 12.39 4.17 -11.89
CA CYS A 108 10.95 4.35 -11.74
C CYS A 108 10.25 2.99 -11.77
N MET A 109 9.43 2.72 -10.76
CA MET A 109 8.69 1.47 -10.60
C MET A 109 7.18 1.75 -10.74
N ASP A 110 6.57 1.11 -11.73
CA ASP A 110 5.15 1.18 -12.00
C ASP A 110 4.45 -0.06 -11.43
N SER A 111 3.50 0.17 -10.53
CA SER A 111 2.66 -0.86 -9.91
C SER A 111 1.17 -0.60 -10.21
N GLY A 112 0.88 -0.26 -11.46
CA GLY A 112 -0.48 -0.12 -12.02
C GLY A 112 -1.11 1.23 -11.70
N ALA A 113 -1.45 1.46 -10.44
CA ALA A 113 -2.03 2.72 -9.98
C ALA A 113 -1.11 3.53 -9.08
N THR A 114 -0.02 2.91 -8.63
CA THR A 114 1.00 3.56 -7.83
C THR A 114 2.32 3.56 -8.58
N VAL A 115 2.99 4.70 -8.52
CA VAL A 115 4.34 4.87 -9.05
C VAL A 115 5.23 5.33 -7.91
N TYR A 116 6.44 4.78 -7.84
CA TYR A 116 7.45 5.20 -6.88
C TYR A 116 8.84 5.06 -7.49
N CYS A 117 9.79 5.81 -6.95
CA CYS A 117 11.18 5.67 -7.32
C CYS A 117 11.89 4.69 -6.38
N ASP A 118 12.53 3.68 -6.96
CA ASP A 118 13.51 2.87 -6.27
C ASP A 118 14.85 3.62 -6.24
N CYS A 119 15.26 4.03 -5.05
CA CYS A 119 16.42 4.90 -4.88
C CYS A 119 17.71 4.11 -4.65
N PRO A 120 18.81 4.50 -5.31
CA PRO A 120 20.10 3.87 -5.06
C PRO A 120 20.62 4.24 -3.68
N THR A 121 21.55 3.43 -3.17
CA THR A 121 22.20 3.66 -1.86
C THR A 121 22.73 5.09 -1.74
N GLY A 122 22.39 5.75 -0.65
CA GLY A 122 22.76 7.15 -0.40
C GLY A 122 21.69 8.18 -0.80
N TRP A 123 20.62 7.77 -1.47
CA TRP A 123 19.50 8.64 -1.87
C TRP A 123 18.16 8.16 -1.30
N LYS A 124 17.28 9.12 -1.00
CA LYS A 124 15.93 8.89 -0.45
C LYS A 124 14.93 9.93 -0.96
N GLY A 125 13.70 9.82 -0.46
CA GLY A 125 12.58 10.68 -0.83
C GLY A 125 11.84 10.16 -2.06
N ALA A 126 10.66 10.73 -2.34
CA ALA A 126 9.77 10.24 -3.39
C ALA A 126 10.39 10.23 -4.81
N PHE A 127 11.41 11.07 -5.03
CA PHE A 127 12.09 11.24 -6.31
C PHE A 127 13.60 10.97 -6.24
N CYS A 128 14.10 10.39 -5.15
CA CYS A 128 15.54 10.15 -4.94
C CYS A 128 16.42 11.40 -5.05
N THR A 129 15.89 12.56 -4.65
CA THR A 129 16.60 13.86 -4.68
C THR A 129 17.18 14.26 -3.33
N GLU A 130 16.83 13.54 -2.27
CA GLU A 130 17.33 13.78 -0.91
C GLU A 130 18.47 12.82 -0.59
N THR A 131 19.50 13.31 0.11
CA THR A 131 20.60 12.47 0.56
C THR A 131 20.22 11.72 1.83
N VAL A 132 20.62 10.44 1.90
CA VAL A 132 20.51 9.62 3.11
C VAL A 132 21.55 10.10 4.13
N SER A 133 21.08 10.37 5.34
CA SER A 133 21.90 10.73 6.49
C SER A 133 22.15 9.52 7.39
N THR A 134 23.13 9.61 8.30
CA THR A 134 23.38 8.61 9.35
C THR A 134 22.29 8.58 10.43
N CYS A 135 21.12 9.17 10.18
CA CYS A 135 19.95 9.08 11.04
C CYS A 135 18.83 8.28 10.37
N ASP A 136 18.91 8.13 9.05
CA ASP A 136 17.86 7.56 8.25
C ASP A 136 17.88 6.03 8.37
N PRO A 137 16.71 5.38 8.41
CA PRO A 137 16.62 3.93 8.44
C PRO A 137 17.23 3.27 7.20
N GLU A 138 17.27 3.97 6.06
CA GLU A 138 17.86 3.52 4.79
C GLU A 138 19.39 3.65 4.74
N HIS A 139 20.02 4.17 5.79
CA HIS A 139 21.48 4.32 5.84
C HIS A 139 22.18 2.95 5.81
N ASP A 140 23.25 2.86 5.02
CA ASP A 140 24.10 1.67 4.92
C ASP A 140 25.54 1.99 5.40
N PRO A 141 26.08 1.29 6.41
CA PRO A 141 25.43 0.22 7.18
C PRO A 141 24.30 0.73 8.08
N PRO A 142 23.30 -0.11 8.42
CA PRO A 142 22.19 0.27 9.27
C PRO A 142 22.65 0.64 10.68
N HIS A 143 21.84 1.44 11.37
CA HIS A 143 22.11 1.78 12.76
C HIS A 143 21.81 0.60 13.69
N HIS A 144 22.75 0.31 14.59
CA HIS A 144 22.64 -0.83 15.49
C HIS A 144 22.13 -0.47 16.91
N CYS A 145 21.65 0.76 17.12
CA CYS A 145 21.20 1.18 18.44
C CYS A 145 20.00 0.36 18.97
N GLY A 146 20.04 -0.01 20.25
CA GLY A 146 19.00 -0.78 20.93
C GLY A 146 17.64 -0.07 20.95
N LYS A 147 16.56 -0.85 21.12
CA LYS A 147 15.18 -0.33 21.12
C LYS A 147 14.98 0.76 22.18
N GLY A 148 14.31 1.85 21.81
CA GLY A 148 14.05 2.98 22.71
C GLY A 148 15.23 3.94 22.92
N SER A 149 16.37 3.70 22.25
CA SER A 149 17.49 4.65 22.24
C SER A 149 17.26 5.83 21.31
N THR A 150 17.85 6.98 21.64
CA THR A 150 17.83 8.16 20.77
C THR A 150 19.12 8.25 19.97
N ARG A 151 19.02 8.40 18.65
CA ARG A 151 20.18 8.58 17.77
C ARG A 151 20.63 10.05 17.73
N GLY A 152 21.93 10.27 17.79
CA GLY A 152 22.56 11.58 17.59
C GLY A 152 23.48 11.59 16.37
N LEU A 153 23.55 12.73 15.69
CA LEU A 153 24.39 12.94 14.52
C LEU A 153 25.83 13.28 14.94
N LEU A 154 26.83 12.69 14.26
CA LEU A 154 28.24 13.06 14.36
C LEU A 154 28.80 13.41 12.95
N PRO A 155 29.91 14.16 12.86
CA PRO A 155 30.52 14.53 11.58
C PRO A 155 30.85 13.34 10.66
N TYR A 156 31.12 12.16 11.25
CA TYR A 156 31.48 10.94 10.52
C TYR A 156 30.73 9.70 11.06
N GLY A 157 29.44 9.84 11.40
CA GLY A 157 28.64 8.70 11.86
C GLY A 157 27.49 9.07 12.79
N TYR A 158 27.16 8.14 13.69
CA TYR A 158 26.06 8.29 14.64
C TYR A 158 26.46 7.86 16.05
N THR A 159 25.65 8.22 17.04
CA THR A 159 25.82 7.78 18.43
C THR A 159 24.47 7.39 19.01
N CYS A 160 24.47 6.37 19.86
CA CYS A 160 23.27 5.91 20.55
C CYS A 160 23.22 6.49 21.96
N SER A 161 22.13 7.19 22.29
CA SER A 161 21.82 7.59 23.65
C SER A 161 20.95 6.52 24.30
N CYS A 162 21.54 5.77 25.22
CA CYS A 162 20.90 4.60 25.81
C CYS A 162 19.82 4.97 26.82
N PRO A 163 18.64 4.33 26.78
CA PRO A 163 17.63 4.49 27.81
C PRO A 163 18.14 3.95 29.16
N LEU A 164 17.51 4.39 30.25
CA LEU A 164 17.83 3.93 31.60
C LEU A 164 17.81 2.39 31.67
N GLY A 165 18.82 1.83 32.33
CA GLY A 165 18.98 0.37 32.44
C GLY A 165 19.65 -0.30 31.24
N THR A 166 20.11 0.46 30.24
CA THR A 166 20.92 -0.07 29.14
C THR A 166 22.23 0.70 29.00
N THR A 167 23.27 0.02 28.54
CA THR A 167 24.60 0.59 28.27
C THR A 167 25.20 -0.06 27.03
N GLY A 168 26.32 0.47 26.55
CA GLY A 168 26.99 0.02 25.33
C GLY A 168 27.14 1.12 24.31
N VAL A 169 27.96 0.89 23.29
CA VAL A 169 28.05 1.80 22.14
C VAL A 169 26.73 1.78 21.37
N HIS A 170 26.07 0.62 21.34
CA HIS A 170 24.81 0.38 20.65
C HIS A 170 23.66 0.06 21.63
N CYS A 171 23.84 0.31 22.94
CA CYS A 171 22.83 0.01 23.97
C CYS A 171 22.43 -1.46 24.03
N GLU A 172 23.38 -2.35 23.73
CA GLU A 172 23.21 -3.79 23.64
C GLU A 172 23.31 -4.51 24.99
N GLN A 173 23.92 -3.88 26.01
CA GLN A 173 24.02 -4.45 27.36
C GLN A 173 22.90 -3.95 28.26
N GLY A 174 22.12 -4.87 28.84
CA GLY A 174 21.20 -4.55 29.94
C GLY A 174 21.96 -4.42 31.26
N LYS A 175 21.84 -3.27 31.93
CA LYS A 175 22.24 -3.14 33.33
C LYS A 175 21.04 -3.44 34.21
N ALA A 176 21.02 -4.65 34.77
CA ALA A 176 20.09 -5.06 35.80
C ALA A 176 20.42 -4.46 37.17
N GLU A 177 20.86 -3.20 37.26
CA GLU A 177 21.05 -2.53 38.56
C GLU A 177 20.72 -1.04 38.44
N PHE A 178 19.44 -0.75 38.25
CA PHE A 178 18.83 0.39 38.94
C PHE A 178 18.24 -0.14 40.24
N GLN A 179 19.10 -0.56 41.16
CA GLN A 179 18.71 -0.52 42.56
C GLN A 179 18.49 0.95 42.84
N LEU A 180 17.22 1.35 42.94
CA LEU A 180 16.81 2.63 43.51
C LEU A 180 17.51 2.72 44.87
N MET A 181 18.69 3.34 44.90
CA MET A 181 19.34 3.74 46.15
C MET A 181 18.56 4.95 46.67
N LEU A 182 17.36 4.69 47.17
CA LEU A 182 16.76 5.46 48.24
C LEU A 182 17.53 5.13 49.52
N SER A 183 18.81 5.50 49.58
CA SER A 183 19.56 5.54 50.82
C SER A 183 20.70 6.54 50.71
N THR A 184 20.40 7.72 51.25
CA THR A 184 21.30 8.60 52.02
C THR A 184 22.69 8.89 51.43
N ASN A 185 22.83 10.13 50.96
CA ASN A 185 24.04 10.95 51.04
C ASN A 185 25.23 10.61 50.12
N LEU A 186 24.97 10.48 48.82
CA LEU A 186 25.99 10.77 47.80
C LEU A 186 25.35 11.55 46.65
N THR A 187 25.68 12.84 46.54
CA THR A 187 25.47 13.65 45.34
C THR A 187 26.32 13.10 44.20
N LYS A 188 25.87 12.02 43.55
CA LYS A 188 26.36 11.66 42.21
C LYS A 188 25.56 12.47 41.21
N SER A 189 26.18 13.53 40.73
CA SER A 189 25.69 14.35 39.62
C SER A 189 25.51 13.47 38.38
N VAL A 190 24.25 13.29 37.95
CA VAL A 190 23.94 12.78 36.62
C VAL A 190 24.37 13.87 35.63
N SER A 191 25.56 13.73 35.08
CA SER A 191 26.04 14.64 34.05
C SER A 191 25.32 14.31 32.74
N PHE A 192 24.30 15.10 32.40
CA PHE A 192 23.75 15.10 31.05
C PHE A 192 24.83 15.65 30.12
N GLY A 193 25.47 14.74 29.39
CA GLY A 193 26.42 15.10 28.35
C GLY A 193 25.79 16.07 27.35
N LYS A 194 26.60 17.05 26.89
CA LYS A 194 26.23 18.14 25.99
C LYS A 194 25.21 17.73 24.91
N SER A 195 24.24 18.60 24.64
CA SER A 195 23.31 18.49 23.50
C SER A 195 24.05 18.15 22.21
N LYS A 196 24.00 16.87 21.82
CA LYS A 196 24.30 16.46 20.45
C LYS A 196 23.06 16.73 19.61
N MET A 197 23.24 17.13 18.35
CA MET A 197 22.13 17.22 17.40
C MET A 197 21.46 15.84 17.34
N LYS A 198 20.20 15.78 17.78
CA LYS A 198 19.39 14.57 17.69
C LYS A 198 18.98 14.39 16.23
N CYS A 199 18.91 13.13 15.81
CA CYS A 199 18.12 12.78 14.65
C CYS A 199 16.68 13.24 14.93
N MET A 200 16.17 14.17 14.11
CA MET A 200 14.80 14.69 14.22
C MET A 200 13.78 13.63 13.81
#